data_AF-A0A0D2B5P0-F1
#
_entry.id   AF-A0A0D2B5P0-F1
#
_cell.length_a   1.000
_cell.length_b   1.000
_cell.length_c   1.000
_cell.angle_alpha   90.00
_cell.angle_beta   90.00
_cell.angle_gamma   90.00
#
_symmetry.space_group_name_H-M   'P 1'
#
loop_
_entity.id
_entity.type
_entity.pdbx_description
1 polymer ?
#
loop_
_entity_poly.entity_id
_entity_poly.type
_entity_poly.pdbx_seq_one_letter_code
_entity_poly.pdbx_strand_id
1 'polypeptide(L)'
;MKVVILSDSQAAAANIAQHIIDRINSFAPTDTRPYFVLGLPTGSSPLPIYRLLVDAYRVGTVSFRNVVTFNMDEYVDLEQTHPESYHSFMFTNFFNHVDVQPQNINILNGNAADLDEECARYEDKIQAAGGIDLFLGGVGRDGHIAFNEPGSSLVSRTRVEVLAQDTIHANARFFGGDLSLVPTRALTVGVQTVMDAREVVIIATGAQKASAVRNAIEGGVSQMCTLSCLQLHPNGIVVVDEDAALELKYATVKYFKSLGDLSTLNISKHQRHSVLPRTKLCATPPQTPDSKSYLEDDELTPDRMSSRIMTWPLAARPF
;
A
#
# COMPACT_ATOMS: atom_id res chain seq x y z
N MET A 1 -9.69 -7.44 2.58
CA MET A 1 -8.81 -7.75 1.43
C MET A 1 -9.58 -8.51 0.34
N LYS A 2 -9.26 -8.27 -0.94
CA LYS A 2 -9.67 -9.08 -2.10
C LYS A 2 -8.42 -9.75 -2.70
N VAL A 3 -8.58 -10.92 -3.31
CA VAL A 3 -7.50 -11.59 -4.07
C VAL A 3 -8.03 -11.93 -5.45
N VAL A 4 -7.28 -11.56 -6.48
CA VAL A 4 -7.58 -11.76 -7.90
C VAL A 4 -6.51 -12.70 -8.45
N ILE A 5 -6.91 -13.88 -8.92
CA ILE A 5 -5.99 -14.90 -9.45
C ILE A 5 -6.26 -15.05 -10.94
N LEU A 6 -5.28 -14.68 -11.76
CA LEU A 6 -5.36 -14.64 -13.23
C LEU A 6 -4.38 -15.62 -13.86
N SER A 7 -4.55 -15.90 -15.16
CA SER A 7 -3.78 -16.94 -15.87
C SER A 7 -2.26 -16.71 -15.86
N ASP A 8 -1.85 -15.45 -15.98
CA ASP A 8 -0.47 -15.06 -16.24
C ASP A 8 -0.23 -13.58 -15.91
N SER A 9 1.04 -13.18 -15.93
CA SER A 9 1.48 -11.81 -15.64
C SER A 9 0.92 -10.73 -16.58
N GLN A 10 0.55 -11.05 -17.83
CA GLN A 10 -0.05 -10.08 -18.75
C GLN A 10 -1.52 -9.87 -18.44
N ALA A 11 -2.26 -10.96 -18.15
CA ALA A 11 -3.63 -10.87 -17.67
C ALA A 11 -3.71 -10.07 -16.35
N ALA A 12 -2.79 -10.32 -15.41
CA ALA A 12 -2.67 -9.54 -14.17
C ALA A 12 -2.41 -8.05 -14.43
N ALA A 13 -1.48 -7.72 -15.32
CA ALA A 13 -1.19 -6.32 -15.66
C ALA A 13 -2.34 -5.62 -16.39
N ALA A 14 -3.02 -6.30 -17.32
CA ALA A 14 -4.19 -5.77 -18.04
C ALA A 14 -5.36 -5.48 -17.10
N ASN A 15 -5.61 -6.37 -16.13
CA ASN A 15 -6.64 -6.18 -15.12
C ASN A 15 -6.40 -4.91 -14.28
N ILE A 16 -5.16 -4.70 -13.82
CA ILE A 16 -4.79 -3.52 -13.02
C ILE A 16 -4.79 -2.25 -13.87
N ALA A 17 -4.26 -2.29 -15.10
CA ALA A 17 -4.25 -1.13 -15.99
C ALA A 17 -5.68 -0.63 -16.28
N GLN A 18 -6.60 -1.55 -16.61
CA GLN A 18 -8.01 -1.21 -16.83
C GLN A 18 -8.65 -0.62 -15.56
N HIS A 19 -8.35 -1.16 -14.38
CA HIS A 19 -8.86 -0.63 -13.12
C HIS A 19 -8.36 0.79 -12.85
N ILE A 20 -7.07 1.07 -13.05
CA ILE A 20 -6.51 2.42 -12.89
C ILE A 20 -7.20 3.42 -13.84
N ILE A 21 -7.42 3.03 -15.10
CA ILE A 21 -8.16 3.81 -16.09
C ILE A 21 -9.59 4.08 -15.61
N ASP A 22 -10.32 3.04 -15.21
CA ASP A 22 -11.70 3.14 -14.73
C ASP A 22 -11.81 4.03 -13.48
N ARG A 23 -10.81 3.98 -12.59
CA ARG A 23 -10.76 4.80 -11.37
C ARG A 23 -10.46 6.27 -11.64
N ILE A 24 -9.51 6.58 -12.52
CA ILE A 24 -9.25 7.95 -12.96
C ILE A 24 -10.49 8.53 -13.65
N ASN A 25 -11.06 7.79 -14.60
CA ASN A 25 -12.23 8.23 -15.37
C ASN A 25 -13.49 8.40 -14.51
N SER A 26 -13.74 7.49 -13.56
CA SER A 26 -14.89 7.57 -12.64
C SER A 26 -14.76 8.70 -11.62
N PHE A 27 -13.53 9.01 -11.19
CA PHE A 27 -13.25 10.18 -10.34
C PHE A 27 -13.41 11.49 -11.12
N ALA A 28 -13.13 11.46 -12.43
CA ALA A 28 -13.22 12.57 -13.37
C ALA A 28 -12.49 13.83 -12.85
N PRO A 29 -11.17 13.79 -12.64
CA PRO A 29 -10.40 14.96 -12.20
C PRO A 29 -10.34 16.02 -13.31
N THR A 30 -10.36 17.29 -12.93
CA THR A 30 -10.27 18.46 -13.84
C THR A 30 -9.58 19.61 -13.13
N ASP A 31 -9.18 20.65 -13.85
CA ASP A 31 -8.60 21.90 -13.27
C ASP A 31 -9.54 22.59 -12.25
N THR A 32 -10.83 22.22 -12.21
CA THR A 32 -11.87 22.76 -11.30
C THR A 32 -12.39 21.74 -10.26
N ARG A 33 -11.84 20.53 -10.25
CA ARG A 33 -12.18 19.44 -9.32
C ARG A 33 -10.91 19.01 -8.57
N PRO A 34 -11.03 18.19 -7.51
CA PRO A 34 -9.86 17.52 -6.95
C PRO A 34 -9.11 16.75 -8.04
N TYR A 35 -7.78 16.68 -7.92
CA TYR A 35 -6.95 15.83 -8.77
C TYR A 35 -7.01 14.41 -8.24
N PHE A 36 -6.84 13.40 -9.10
CA PHE A 36 -6.77 12.01 -8.66
C PHE A 36 -5.36 11.71 -8.17
N VAL A 37 -5.21 11.22 -6.94
CA VAL A 37 -3.88 10.97 -6.34
C VAL A 37 -3.50 9.49 -6.45
N LEU A 38 -2.43 9.20 -7.20
CA LEU A 38 -1.99 7.86 -7.57
C LEU A 38 -0.61 7.53 -6.99
N GLY A 39 -0.54 6.56 -6.08
CA GLY A 39 0.71 6.00 -5.60
C GLY A 39 1.28 4.97 -6.60
N LEU A 40 2.59 4.99 -6.86
CA LEU A 40 3.24 4.22 -7.93
C LEU A 40 4.52 3.47 -7.49
N PRO A 41 4.72 2.21 -7.91
CA PRO A 41 5.93 1.43 -7.64
C PRO A 41 6.91 1.43 -8.83
N THR A 42 8.13 0.99 -8.59
CA THR A 42 9.13 0.70 -9.64
C THR A 42 9.35 -0.81 -9.80
N GLY A 43 10.43 -1.21 -10.48
CA GLY A 43 10.80 -2.61 -10.68
C GLY A 43 10.09 -3.29 -11.86
N SER A 44 10.30 -4.59 -12.03
CA SER A 44 9.84 -5.32 -13.22
C SER A 44 8.35 -5.63 -13.26
N SER A 45 7.71 -5.87 -12.11
CA SER A 45 6.28 -6.21 -12.04
C SER A 45 5.32 -5.15 -12.63
N PRO A 46 5.49 -3.82 -12.38
CA PRO A 46 4.60 -2.82 -12.96
C PRO A 46 4.90 -2.44 -14.42
N LEU A 47 6.02 -2.85 -15.02
CA LEU A 47 6.38 -2.45 -16.40
C LEU A 47 5.30 -2.75 -17.45
N PRO A 48 4.62 -3.92 -17.45
CA PRO A 48 3.53 -4.16 -18.40
C PRO A 48 2.30 -3.28 -18.12
N ILE A 49 2.03 -2.91 -16.86
CA ILE A 49 0.96 -1.98 -16.49
C ILE A 49 1.24 -0.61 -17.09
N TYR A 50 2.46 -0.08 -16.92
CA TYR A 50 2.84 1.23 -17.49
C TYR A 50 2.70 1.28 -19.01
N ARG A 51 3.11 0.22 -19.73
CA ARG A 51 2.91 0.12 -21.19
C ARG A 51 1.44 0.22 -21.57
N LEU A 52 0.57 -0.52 -20.88
CA LEU A 52 -0.87 -0.51 -21.14
C LEU A 52 -1.53 0.83 -20.81
N LEU A 53 -1.09 1.52 -19.75
CA LEU A 53 -1.54 2.88 -19.43
C LEU A 53 -1.09 3.91 -20.48
N VAL A 54 0.13 3.78 -21.00
CA VAL A 54 0.65 4.60 -22.11
C VAL A 54 -0.14 4.39 -23.39
N ASP A 55 -0.42 3.13 -23.75
CA ASP A 55 -1.18 2.82 -24.96
C ASP A 55 -2.65 3.26 -24.83
N ALA A 56 -3.25 3.14 -23.65
CA ALA A 56 -4.57 3.70 -23.34
C ALA A 56 -4.61 5.24 -23.49
N TYR A 57 -3.60 5.95 -22.97
CA TYR A 57 -3.46 7.38 -23.19
C TYR A 57 -3.32 7.74 -24.68
N ARG A 58 -2.50 7.01 -25.43
CA ARG A 58 -2.29 7.23 -26.89
C ARG A 58 -3.57 7.07 -27.72
N VAL A 59 -4.50 6.21 -27.30
CA VAL A 59 -5.82 6.06 -27.95
C VAL A 59 -6.92 6.92 -27.31
N GLY A 60 -6.58 7.75 -26.33
CA GLY A 60 -7.49 8.73 -25.72
C GLY A 60 -8.49 8.17 -24.72
N THR A 61 -8.26 6.98 -24.15
CA THR A 61 -9.19 6.39 -23.15
C THR A 61 -8.89 6.83 -21.71
N VAL A 62 -7.77 7.51 -21.45
CA VAL A 62 -7.41 8.10 -20.15
C VAL A 62 -6.51 9.33 -20.36
N SER A 63 -6.53 10.27 -19.41
CA SER A 63 -5.59 11.40 -19.32
C SER A 63 -5.02 11.49 -17.90
N PHE A 64 -3.75 11.83 -17.81
CA PHE A 64 -2.99 12.02 -16.57
C PHE A 64 -2.75 13.50 -16.24
N ARG A 65 -3.26 14.44 -17.04
CA ARG A 65 -3.13 15.89 -16.85
C ARG A 65 -3.56 16.37 -15.46
N ASN A 66 -4.65 15.81 -14.92
CA ASN A 66 -5.17 16.11 -13.59
C ASN A 66 -4.96 14.95 -12.59
N VAL A 67 -3.89 14.18 -12.78
CA VAL A 67 -3.40 13.17 -11.83
C VAL A 67 -2.18 13.72 -11.09
N VAL A 68 -2.10 13.46 -9.79
CA VAL A 68 -0.90 13.67 -8.95
C VAL A 68 -0.30 12.32 -8.63
N THR A 69 1.01 12.14 -8.86
CA THR A 69 1.68 10.86 -8.63
C THR A 69 2.62 10.93 -7.43
N PHE A 70 2.68 9.85 -6.64
CA PHE A 70 3.66 9.69 -5.55
C PHE A 70 4.34 8.33 -5.69
N ASN A 71 5.65 8.32 -5.91
CA ASN A 71 6.43 7.09 -5.91
C ASN A 71 6.67 6.56 -4.49
N MET A 72 6.83 5.24 -4.38
CA MET A 72 7.07 4.55 -3.11
C MET A 72 8.45 4.85 -2.50
N ASP A 73 9.46 5.05 -3.33
CA ASP A 73 10.86 4.99 -2.89
C ASP A 73 11.80 5.68 -3.88
N GLU A 74 13.02 5.96 -3.42
CA GLU A 74 14.21 6.28 -4.21
C GLU A 74 15.47 5.87 -3.45
N TYR A 75 16.52 5.46 -4.16
CA TYR A 75 17.82 5.16 -3.55
C TYR A 75 18.49 6.41 -2.98
N VAL A 76 19.14 6.26 -1.83
CA VAL A 76 19.96 7.32 -1.21
C VAL A 76 21.35 7.35 -1.84
N ASP A 77 21.91 8.54 -2.01
CA ASP A 77 23.25 8.81 -2.59
C ASP A 77 23.43 8.35 -4.07
N LEU A 78 22.34 8.07 -4.80
CA LEU A 78 22.37 7.74 -6.23
C LEU A 78 21.92 8.94 -7.07
N GLU A 79 22.72 9.36 -8.06
CA GLU A 79 22.39 10.54 -8.88
C GLU A 79 21.03 10.39 -9.58
N GLN A 80 20.21 11.44 -9.56
CA GLN A 80 18.87 11.47 -10.16
C GLN A 80 18.87 11.14 -11.67
N THR A 81 19.98 11.38 -12.36
CA THR A 81 20.15 11.07 -13.80
C THR A 81 20.66 9.65 -14.05
N HIS A 82 21.12 8.94 -13.02
CA HIS A 82 21.63 7.58 -13.13
C HIS A 82 20.54 6.67 -13.72
N PRO A 83 20.84 5.78 -14.68
CA PRO A 83 19.82 4.99 -15.38
C PRO A 83 18.97 4.11 -14.44
N GLU A 84 19.58 3.59 -13.36
CA GLU A 84 18.91 2.74 -12.37
C GLU A 84 18.30 3.52 -11.18
N SER A 85 18.30 4.86 -11.20
CA SER A 85 17.50 5.64 -10.23
C SER A 85 16.01 5.48 -10.51
N TYR A 86 15.18 5.61 -9.48
CA TYR A 86 13.73 5.48 -9.62
C TYR A 86 13.10 6.71 -10.33
N HIS A 87 13.75 7.88 -10.26
CA HIS A 87 13.54 9.00 -11.18
C HIS A 87 13.72 8.56 -12.65
N SER A 88 14.91 8.10 -13.05
CA SER A 88 15.18 7.65 -14.43
C SER A 88 14.23 6.54 -14.87
N PHE A 89 13.95 5.56 -14.00
CA PHE A 89 13.00 4.49 -14.27
C PHE A 89 11.61 5.04 -14.62
N MET A 90 11.06 5.94 -13.81
CA MET A 90 9.69 6.45 -13.98
C MET A 90 9.56 7.36 -15.21
N PHE A 91 10.54 8.23 -15.46
CA PHE A 91 10.56 9.05 -16.67
C PHE A 91 10.72 8.20 -17.94
N THR A 92 11.61 7.20 -17.93
CA THR A 92 11.85 6.32 -19.07
C THR A 92 10.65 5.44 -19.41
N ASN A 93 9.98 4.87 -18.41
CA ASN A 93 8.94 3.86 -18.62
C ASN A 93 7.51 4.41 -18.61
N PHE A 94 7.27 5.61 -18.08
CA PHE A 94 5.91 6.15 -17.93
C PHE A 94 5.79 7.65 -18.19
N PHE A 95 6.42 8.52 -17.39
CA PHE A 95 6.07 9.95 -17.38
C PHE A 95 6.39 10.70 -18.68
N ASN A 96 7.41 10.30 -19.45
CA ASN A 96 7.69 10.91 -20.76
C ASN A 96 6.69 10.50 -21.87
N HIS A 97 5.75 9.59 -21.60
CA HIS A 97 4.85 9.01 -22.58
C HIS A 97 3.37 9.34 -22.36
N VAL A 98 3.05 10.12 -21.32
CA VAL A 98 1.68 10.54 -20.95
C VAL A 98 1.63 12.06 -20.68
N ASP A 99 0.43 12.64 -20.60
CA ASP A 99 0.20 14.08 -20.38
C ASP A 99 0.23 14.54 -18.91
N VAL A 100 0.90 13.77 -18.03
CA VAL A 100 1.09 14.14 -16.62
C VAL A 100 1.88 15.44 -16.51
N GLN A 101 1.43 16.35 -15.64
CA GLN A 101 2.09 17.64 -15.46
C GLN A 101 3.35 17.49 -14.57
N PRO A 102 4.51 18.07 -14.92
CA PRO A 102 5.74 17.90 -14.15
C PRO A 102 5.61 18.28 -12.67
N GLN A 103 4.87 19.36 -12.35
CA GLN A 103 4.62 19.80 -10.97
C GLN A 103 3.74 18.84 -10.14
N ASN A 104 3.04 17.91 -10.80
CA ASN A 104 2.23 16.87 -10.17
C ASN A 104 3.02 15.59 -9.88
N ILE A 105 4.25 15.46 -10.37
CA ILE A 105 5.11 14.29 -10.15
C ILE A 105 5.81 14.44 -8.79
N ASN A 106 5.75 13.40 -7.97
CA ASN A 106 6.45 13.34 -6.69
C ASN A 106 7.23 12.03 -6.59
N ILE A 107 8.54 12.16 -6.44
CA ILE A 107 9.48 11.09 -6.12
C ILE A 107 10.37 11.65 -5.00
N LEU A 108 10.75 10.79 -4.05
CA LEU A 108 11.64 11.16 -2.95
C LEU A 108 13.00 11.64 -3.49
N ASN A 109 13.62 12.62 -2.83
CA ASN A 109 14.97 13.07 -3.14
C ASN A 109 16.01 12.35 -2.28
N GLY A 110 16.51 11.21 -2.76
CA GLY A 110 17.59 10.46 -2.10
C GLY A 110 18.95 11.19 -1.99
N ASN A 111 19.07 12.39 -2.56
CA ASN A 111 20.25 13.26 -2.47
C ASN A 111 19.95 14.56 -1.69
N ALA A 112 18.90 14.59 -0.86
CA ALA A 112 18.61 15.72 0.02
C ALA A 112 19.69 15.90 1.10
N ALA A 113 19.96 17.14 1.49
CA ALA A 113 20.96 17.45 2.53
C ALA A 113 20.53 16.97 3.93
N ASP A 114 19.22 16.98 4.19
CA ASP A 114 18.59 16.32 5.33
C ASP A 114 17.54 15.33 4.78
N LEU A 115 17.75 14.05 5.07
CA LEU A 115 16.90 12.97 4.56
C LEU A 115 15.61 12.83 5.39
N ASP A 116 15.64 13.17 6.68
CA ASP A 116 14.47 13.10 7.55
C ASP A 116 13.53 14.29 7.27
N GLU A 117 14.07 15.48 6.98
CA GLU A 117 13.30 16.62 6.47
C GLU A 117 12.63 16.29 5.12
N GLU A 118 13.35 15.67 4.19
CA GLU A 118 12.77 15.23 2.91
C GLU A 118 11.63 14.23 3.10
N CYS A 119 11.78 13.26 4.01
CA CYS A 119 10.72 12.31 4.33
C CYS A 119 9.48 12.98 4.96
N ALA A 120 9.67 13.92 5.89
CA ALA A 120 8.58 14.70 6.49
C ALA A 120 7.87 15.56 5.43
N ARG A 121 8.64 16.26 4.59
CA ARG A 121 8.14 17.07 3.46
C ARG A 121 7.34 16.24 2.46
N TYR A 122 7.69 14.97 2.29
CA TYR A 122 6.96 14.05 1.40
C TYR A 122 5.58 13.67 1.97
N GLU A 123 5.51 13.36 3.26
CA GLU A 123 4.26 13.10 4.00
C GLU A 123 3.33 14.32 3.99
N ASP A 124 3.86 15.50 4.29
CA ASP A 124 3.11 16.77 4.23
C ASP A 124 2.54 17.02 2.83
N LYS A 125 3.28 16.66 1.77
CA LYS A 125 2.82 16.82 0.39
C LYS A 125 1.72 15.82 0.03
N ILE A 126 1.76 14.59 0.53
CA ILE A 126 0.67 13.61 0.43
C ILE A 126 -0.58 14.13 1.15
N GLN A 127 -0.42 14.67 2.36
CA GLN A 127 -1.54 15.23 3.14
C GLN A 127 -2.15 16.46 2.44
N ALA A 128 -1.32 17.36 1.90
CA ALA A 128 -1.75 18.54 1.15
C ALA A 128 -2.51 18.18 -0.15
N ALA A 129 -2.15 17.08 -0.81
CA ALA A 129 -2.91 16.53 -1.94
C ALA A 129 -4.28 15.95 -1.53
N GLY A 130 -4.49 15.68 -0.23
CA GLY A 130 -5.73 15.12 0.33
C GLY A 130 -5.71 13.61 0.56
N GLY A 131 -4.51 13.01 0.63
CA GLY A 131 -4.28 11.57 0.71
C GLY A 131 -4.31 10.89 -0.67
N ILE A 132 -3.89 9.63 -0.70
CA ILE A 132 -3.79 8.84 -1.94
C ILE A 132 -5.14 8.16 -2.24
N ASP A 133 -5.67 8.30 -3.46
CA ASP A 133 -6.95 7.70 -3.88
C ASP A 133 -6.81 6.25 -4.35
N LEU A 134 -5.65 5.89 -4.92
CA LEU A 134 -5.24 4.52 -5.21
C LEU A 134 -3.72 4.41 -5.11
N PHE A 135 -3.21 3.46 -4.33
CA PHE A 135 -1.79 3.13 -4.25
C PHE A 135 -1.55 1.81 -5.00
N LEU A 136 -0.84 1.86 -6.14
CA LEU A 136 -0.30 0.67 -6.79
C LEU A 136 1.02 0.29 -6.12
N GLY A 137 1.18 -0.98 -5.75
CA GLY A 137 2.41 -1.50 -5.15
C GLY A 137 2.88 -2.80 -5.80
N GLY A 138 4.17 -3.08 -5.68
CA GLY A 138 4.72 -4.42 -5.85
C GLY A 138 4.83 -5.14 -4.49
N VAL A 139 5.34 -6.38 -4.53
CA VAL A 139 5.79 -7.10 -3.32
C VAL A 139 7.19 -7.69 -3.54
N GLY A 140 8.02 -7.70 -2.50
CA GLY A 140 9.29 -8.43 -2.45
C GLY A 140 9.14 -9.95 -2.53
N ARG A 141 10.26 -10.68 -2.49
CA ARG A 141 10.25 -12.17 -2.40
C ARG A 141 9.99 -12.67 -0.96
N ASP A 142 10.37 -11.84 0.00
CA ASP A 142 10.16 -11.91 1.44
C ASP A 142 8.75 -11.44 1.88
N GLY A 143 8.13 -10.58 1.08
CA GLY A 143 6.85 -9.94 1.39
C GLY A 143 6.91 -8.45 1.72
N HIS A 144 8.02 -7.75 1.45
CA HIS A 144 8.05 -6.30 1.65
C HIS A 144 7.10 -5.55 0.71
N ILE A 145 6.51 -4.44 1.19
CA ILE A 145 5.88 -3.39 0.36
C ILE A 145 6.83 -2.19 0.34
N ALA A 146 7.07 -1.59 -0.83
CA ALA A 146 8.14 -0.60 -1.02
C ALA A 146 9.48 -1.20 -0.52
N PHE A 147 10.34 -0.42 0.14
CA PHE A 147 11.47 -0.96 0.92
C PHE A 147 11.13 -1.20 2.39
N ASN A 148 9.88 -1.51 2.78
CA ASN A 148 9.56 -1.90 4.16
C ASN A 148 9.96 -3.36 4.42
N GLU A 149 11.28 -3.56 4.56
CA GLU A 149 11.97 -4.83 4.79
C GLU A 149 11.43 -5.60 6.01
N PRO A 150 11.62 -6.93 6.09
CA PRO A 150 11.18 -7.75 7.22
C PRO A 150 11.69 -7.24 8.57
N GLY A 151 10.76 -6.91 9.47
CA GLY A 151 11.03 -6.25 10.75
C GLY A 151 10.60 -4.79 10.80
N SER A 152 10.24 -4.18 9.66
CA SER A 152 9.69 -2.82 9.58
C SER A 152 8.39 -2.68 10.38
N SER A 153 8.27 -1.62 11.17
CA SER A 153 7.04 -1.31 11.91
C SER A 153 5.84 -1.22 10.97
N LEU A 154 4.75 -1.92 11.30
CA LEU A 154 3.51 -1.89 10.52
C LEU A 154 2.77 -0.55 10.58
N VAL A 155 3.16 0.34 11.51
CA VAL A 155 2.65 1.72 11.62
C VAL A 155 3.71 2.77 11.20
N SER A 156 4.75 2.34 10.48
CA SER A 156 5.83 3.22 10.02
C SER A 156 5.35 4.31 9.06
N ARG A 157 6.03 5.47 9.10
CA ARG A 157 5.95 6.55 8.09
C ARG A 157 7.12 6.49 7.12
N THR A 158 7.10 7.40 6.16
CA THR A 158 8.18 7.65 5.22
C THR A 158 9.49 7.92 5.98
N ARG A 159 10.57 7.25 5.61
CA ARG A 159 11.88 7.29 6.32
C ARG A 159 13.04 6.85 5.43
N VAL A 160 14.26 7.03 5.93
CA VAL A 160 15.43 6.27 5.49
C VAL A 160 15.30 4.80 5.96
N GLU A 161 15.56 3.85 5.08
CA GLU A 161 15.67 2.43 5.38
C GLU A 161 17.01 1.85 4.91
N VAL A 162 17.54 0.86 5.63
CA VAL A 162 18.74 0.12 5.24
C VAL A 162 18.31 -1.14 4.49
N LEU A 163 18.77 -1.30 3.24
CA LEU A 163 18.31 -2.40 2.40
C LEU A 163 18.81 -3.76 2.93
N ALA A 164 17.91 -4.74 2.93
CA ALA A 164 18.25 -6.10 3.30
C ALA A 164 19.22 -6.70 2.28
N GLN A 165 20.04 -7.66 2.72
CA GLN A 165 20.97 -8.35 1.82
C GLN A 165 20.22 -9.03 0.67
N ASP A 166 19.04 -9.62 0.89
CA ASP A 166 18.25 -10.22 -0.18
C ASP A 166 17.78 -9.20 -1.23
N THR A 167 17.46 -7.98 -0.82
CA THR A 167 17.12 -6.85 -1.69
C THR A 167 18.34 -6.39 -2.50
N ILE A 168 19.51 -6.28 -1.88
CA ILE A 168 20.77 -5.96 -2.55
C ILE A 168 21.10 -7.03 -3.62
N HIS A 169 21.03 -8.32 -3.27
CA HIS A 169 21.24 -9.42 -4.22
C HIS A 169 20.18 -9.45 -5.33
N ALA A 170 18.92 -9.14 -5.02
CA ALA A 170 17.86 -9.08 -6.02
C ALA A 170 18.11 -7.93 -7.02
N ASN A 171 18.57 -6.78 -6.55
CA ASN A 171 18.73 -5.56 -7.36
C ASN A 171 20.08 -5.48 -8.08
N ALA A 172 21.11 -6.22 -7.64
CA ALA A 172 22.42 -6.29 -8.32
C ALA A 172 22.34 -6.56 -9.83
N ARG A 173 21.32 -7.29 -10.30
CA ARG A 173 21.05 -7.52 -11.74
C ARG A 173 20.90 -6.24 -12.58
N PHE A 174 20.52 -5.13 -11.96
CA PHE A 174 20.40 -3.81 -12.57
C PHE A 174 21.75 -3.08 -12.58
N PHE A 175 22.59 -3.31 -11.57
CA PHE A 175 23.93 -2.73 -11.42
C PHE A 175 25.03 -3.64 -12.00
N GLY A 176 24.78 -4.22 -13.18
CA GLY A 176 25.74 -5.08 -13.89
C GLY A 176 26.09 -6.42 -13.21
N GLY A 177 25.39 -6.79 -12.14
CA GLY A 177 25.69 -7.94 -11.29
C GLY A 177 26.63 -7.63 -10.12
N ASP A 178 27.10 -6.38 -9.96
CA ASP A 178 28.00 -5.98 -8.88
C ASP A 178 27.22 -5.51 -7.65
N LEU A 179 27.36 -6.24 -6.54
CA LEU A 179 26.74 -5.94 -5.25
C LEU A 179 27.24 -4.62 -4.64
N SER A 180 28.47 -4.20 -4.96
CA SER A 180 29.09 -2.98 -4.40
C SER A 180 28.58 -1.69 -5.04
N LEU A 181 27.95 -1.80 -6.21
CA LEU A 181 27.32 -0.67 -6.92
C LEU A 181 25.84 -0.47 -6.52
N VAL A 182 25.23 -1.42 -5.79
CA VAL A 182 23.86 -1.28 -5.30
C VAL A 182 23.86 -0.34 -4.08
N PRO A 183 23.05 0.74 -4.06
CA PRO A 183 22.93 1.59 -2.90
C PRO A 183 22.48 0.80 -1.67
N THR A 184 23.08 1.07 -0.51
CA THR A 184 22.80 0.33 0.75
C THR A 184 21.62 0.89 1.53
N ARG A 185 21.08 2.05 1.11
CA ARG A 185 19.99 2.78 1.75
C ARG A 185 19.02 3.30 0.70
N ALA A 186 17.76 3.47 1.10
CA ALA A 186 16.74 4.13 0.31
C ALA A 186 15.88 5.04 1.20
N LEU A 187 15.27 6.05 0.59
CA LEU A 187 14.08 6.69 1.16
C LEU A 187 12.87 5.86 0.72
N THR A 188 11.96 5.58 1.63
CA THR A 188 10.77 4.78 1.32
C THR A 188 9.57 5.23 2.11
N VAL A 189 8.38 5.20 1.49
CA VAL A 189 7.09 5.40 2.18
C VAL A 189 6.90 4.30 3.23
N GLY A 190 6.33 4.65 4.37
CA GLY A 190 6.07 3.69 5.43
C GLY A 190 4.90 2.75 5.14
N VAL A 191 4.81 1.66 5.90
CA VAL A 191 3.67 0.74 5.82
C VAL A 191 2.35 1.48 6.09
N GLN A 192 2.32 2.40 7.06
CA GLN A 192 1.13 3.21 7.32
C GLN A 192 0.85 4.21 6.19
N THR A 193 1.89 4.79 5.59
CA THR A 193 1.76 5.71 4.46
C THR A 193 1.06 5.06 3.25
N VAL A 194 1.32 3.77 3.00
CA VAL A 194 0.58 2.98 1.99
C VAL A 194 -0.84 2.66 2.48
N MET A 195 -0.99 2.26 3.74
CA MET A 195 -2.27 1.86 4.35
C MET A 195 -3.25 3.02 4.62
N ASP A 196 -2.80 4.27 4.51
CA ASP A 196 -3.64 5.47 4.56
C ASP A 196 -4.36 5.79 3.23
N ALA A 197 -3.99 5.09 2.15
CA ALA A 197 -4.64 5.26 0.85
C ALA A 197 -6.10 4.78 0.87
N ARG A 198 -6.97 5.37 0.05
CA ARG A 198 -8.38 4.92 -0.08
C ARG A 198 -8.51 3.53 -0.70
N GLU A 199 -7.49 3.11 -1.42
CA GLU A 199 -7.38 1.82 -2.07
C GLU A 199 -5.91 1.45 -2.25
N VAL A 200 -5.58 0.17 -2.03
CA VAL A 200 -4.23 -0.35 -2.25
C VAL A 200 -4.34 -1.58 -3.14
N VAL A 201 -3.63 -1.58 -4.27
CA VAL A 201 -3.61 -2.67 -5.25
C VAL A 201 -2.17 -3.16 -5.39
N ILE A 202 -1.93 -4.43 -5.10
CA ILE A 202 -0.61 -5.05 -5.13
C ILE A 202 -0.53 -6.04 -6.29
N ILE A 203 0.50 -5.93 -7.14
CA ILE A 203 0.84 -6.94 -8.15
C ILE A 203 1.92 -7.91 -7.64
N ALA A 204 1.65 -9.20 -7.72
CA ALA A 204 2.62 -10.26 -7.44
C ALA A 204 2.57 -11.33 -8.53
N THR A 205 3.62 -11.42 -9.35
CA THR A 205 3.70 -12.32 -10.51
C THR A 205 4.94 -13.20 -10.48
N GLY A 206 4.77 -14.44 -10.92
CA GLY A 206 5.80 -15.49 -11.02
C GLY A 206 6.11 -16.21 -9.70
N ALA A 207 6.57 -17.46 -9.83
CA ALA A 207 6.72 -18.42 -8.72
C ALA A 207 7.65 -17.92 -7.59
N GLN A 208 8.62 -17.05 -7.90
CA GLN A 208 9.47 -16.39 -6.90
C GLN A 208 8.71 -15.51 -5.88
N LYS A 209 7.40 -15.27 -6.08
CA LYS A 209 6.54 -14.53 -5.14
C LYS A 209 5.59 -15.44 -4.35
N ALA A 210 5.52 -16.74 -4.64
CA ALA A 210 4.51 -17.64 -4.08
C ALA A 210 4.53 -17.69 -2.54
N SER A 211 5.70 -17.79 -1.92
CA SER A 211 5.81 -17.80 -0.45
C SER A 211 5.38 -16.49 0.19
N ALA A 212 5.75 -15.34 -0.38
CA ALA A 212 5.29 -14.02 0.08
C ALA A 212 3.77 -13.88 -0.04
N VAL A 213 3.19 -14.31 -1.17
CA VAL A 213 1.74 -14.32 -1.41
C VAL A 213 1.01 -15.21 -0.41
N ARG A 214 1.50 -16.43 -0.14
CA ARG A 214 0.95 -17.31 0.91
C ARG A 214 1.03 -16.66 2.27
N ASN A 215 2.18 -16.11 2.65
CA ASN A 215 2.38 -15.51 3.97
C ASN A 215 1.47 -14.28 4.17
N ALA A 216 1.24 -13.49 3.12
CA ALA A 216 0.34 -12.34 3.16
C ALA A 216 -1.16 -12.69 3.19
N ILE A 217 -1.58 -13.79 2.54
CA ILE A 217 -3.00 -14.14 2.39
C ILE A 217 -3.47 -15.16 3.44
N GLU A 218 -2.64 -16.16 3.76
CA GLU A 218 -2.99 -17.25 4.69
C GLU A 218 -2.23 -17.20 6.01
N GLY A 219 -1.16 -16.40 6.10
CA GLY A 219 -0.46 -16.12 7.35
C GLY A 219 -1.18 -15.09 8.21
N GLY A 220 -0.74 -14.93 9.46
CA GLY A 220 -1.19 -13.83 10.31
C GLY A 220 -0.46 -12.51 9.97
N VAL A 221 -1.07 -11.38 10.34
CA VAL A 221 -0.45 -10.05 10.25
C VAL A 221 0.88 -10.04 11.01
N SER A 222 1.98 -9.71 10.32
CA SER A 222 3.33 -9.79 10.84
C SER A 222 4.27 -8.80 10.14
N GLN A 223 5.11 -8.11 10.92
CA GLN A 223 6.18 -7.25 10.38
C GLN A 223 7.25 -8.02 9.60
N MET A 224 7.31 -9.35 9.70
CA MET A 224 8.22 -10.18 8.89
C MET A 224 7.74 -10.39 7.45
N CYS A 225 6.49 -10.02 7.15
CA CYS A 225 5.92 -10.03 5.81
C CYS A 225 4.99 -8.82 5.72
N THR A 226 5.54 -7.62 5.47
CA THR A 226 4.79 -6.36 5.65
C THR A 226 3.54 -6.29 4.77
N LEU A 227 3.50 -6.97 3.62
CA LEU A 227 2.27 -7.15 2.82
C LEU A 227 1.08 -7.73 3.60
N SER A 228 1.31 -8.54 4.64
CA SER A 228 0.23 -9.05 5.50
C SER A 228 -0.58 -7.95 6.20
N CYS A 229 -0.08 -6.71 6.31
CA CYS A 229 -0.85 -5.57 6.81
C CYS A 229 -2.12 -5.31 5.98
N LEU A 230 -2.11 -5.66 4.69
CA LEU A 230 -3.22 -5.46 3.76
C LEU A 230 -4.49 -6.24 4.15
N GLN A 231 -4.37 -7.25 5.02
CA GLN A 231 -5.50 -7.91 5.66
C GLN A 231 -6.38 -6.93 6.46
N LEU A 232 -5.77 -5.90 7.05
CA LEU A 232 -6.43 -4.85 7.83
C LEU A 232 -6.97 -3.71 6.96
N HIS A 233 -6.60 -3.64 5.68
CA HIS A 233 -6.97 -2.53 4.81
C HIS A 233 -8.44 -2.65 4.35
N PRO A 234 -9.27 -1.60 4.51
CA PRO A 234 -10.69 -1.65 4.15
C PRO A 234 -10.93 -1.94 2.66
N ASN A 235 -9.97 -1.54 1.81
CA ASN A 235 -10.03 -1.74 0.36
C ASN A 235 -8.66 -2.16 -0.17
N GLY A 236 -8.07 -3.20 0.43
CA GLY A 236 -6.81 -3.80 -0.02
C GLY A 236 -7.03 -4.95 -1.01
N ILE A 237 -6.26 -4.98 -2.11
CA ILE A 237 -6.42 -5.96 -3.19
C ILE A 237 -5.05 -6.51 -3.60
N VAL A 238 -4.94 -7.84 -3.70
CA VAL A 238 -3.76 -8.52 -4.25
C VAL A 238 -4.13 -9.18 -5.57
N VAL A 239 -3.43 -8.83 -6.64
CA VAL A 239 -3.58 -9.41 -7.97
C VAL A 239 -2.37 -10.28 -8.27
N VAL A 240 -2.63 -11.56 -8.55
CA VAL A 240 -1.61 -12.58 -8.73
C VAL A 240 -1.84 -13.37 -10.02
N ASP A 241 -0.76 -13.93 -10.57
CA ASP A 241 -0.85 -15.00 -11.57
C ASP A 241 -0.89 -16.38 -10.91
N GLU A 242 -1.18 -17.43 -11.70
CA GLU A 242 -1.18 -18.83 -11.23
C GLU A 242 0.15 -19.22 -10.57
N ASP A 243 1.28 -18.75 -11.13
CA ASP A 243 2.62 -19.03 -10.62
C ASP A 243 2.84 -18.44 -9.21
N ALA A 244 2.41 -17.19 -8.99
CA ALA A 244 2.45 -16.57 -7.67
C ALA A 244 1.39 -17.15 -6.69
N ALA A 245 0.44 -17.96 -7.19
CA ALA A 245 -0.54 -18.68 -6.37
C ALA A 245 -0.09 -20.10 -5.95
N LEU A 246 1.06 -20.62 -6.42
CA LEU A 246 1.50 -22.01 -6.25
C LEU A 246 1.59 -22.50 -4.79
N GLU A 247 1.88 -21.63 -3.83
CA GLU A 247 1.97 -21.98 -2.40
C GLU A 247 0.66 -21.76 -1.62
N LEU A 248 -0.42 -21.27 -2.26
CA LEU A 248 -1.74 -21.16 -1.64
C LEU A 248 -2.44 -22.52 -1.56
N LYS A 249 -3.26 -22.73 -0.53
CA LYS A 249 -4.10 -23.93 -0.43
C LYS A 249 -5.11 -23.95 -1.57
N TYR A 250 -5.36 -25.14 -2.12
CA TYR A 250 -6.38 -25.34 -3.16
C TYR A 250 -7.75 -24.76 -2.78
N ALA A 251 -8.14 -24.86 -1.50
CA ALA A 251 -9.39 -24.27 -1.01
C ALA A 251 -9.40 -22.73 -1.10
N THR A 252 -8.29 -22.07 -0.80
CA THR A 252 -8.10 -20.60 -0.93
C THR A 252 -8.19 -20.16 -2.38
N VAL A 253 -7.46 -20.84 -3.28
CA VAL A 253 -7.50 -20.58 -4.72
C VAL A 253 -8.92 -20.76 -5.28
N LYS A 254 -9.57 -21.87 -4.92
CA LYS A 254 -10.95 -22.17 -5.34
C LYS A 254 -11.94 -21.14 -4.81
N TYR A 255 -11.79 -20.69 -3.56
CA TYR A 255 -12.63 -19.64 -2.98
C TYR A 255 -12.52 -18.35 -3.79
N PHE A 256 -11.32 -17.79 -3.95
CA PHE A 256 -11.16 -16.52 -4.66
C PHE A 256 -11.52 -16.60 -6.15
N LYS A 257 -11.21 -17.70 -6.86
CA LYS A 257 -11.67 -17.90 -8.24
C LYS A 257 -13.19 -18.06 -8.35
N SER A 258 -13.85 -18.66 -7.35
CA SER A 258 -15.32 -18.78 -7.35
C SER A 258 -16.06 -17.45 -7.19
N LEU A 259 -15.35 -16.39 -6.76
CA LEU A 259 -15.91 -15.04 -6.74
C LEU A 259 -16.07 -14.43 -8.16
N GLY A 260 -15.48 -15.06 -9.20
CA GLY A 260 -15.88 -14.90 -10.60
C GLY A 260 -15.94 -13.46 -11.09
N ASP A 261 -17.14 -12.91 -11.29
CA ASP A 261 -17.35 -11.53 -11.73
C ASP A 261 -16.76 -10.47 -10.76
N LEU A 262 -16.65 -10.78 -9.47
CA LEU A 262 -15.99 -9.93 -8.46
C LEU A 262 -14.45 -10.03 -8.50
N SER A 263 -13.88 -10.93 -9.30
CA SER A 263 -12.43 -11.07 -9.46
C SER A 263 -11.87 -10.14 -10.54
N THR A 264 -12.69 -9.59 -11.43
CA THR A 264 -12.29 -8.32 -12.08
C THR A 264 -12.33 -7.22 -11.03
N LEU A 265 -11.30 -6.38 -10.98
CA LEU A 265 -11.30 -5.17 -10.16
C LEU A 265 -12.53 -4.34 -10.56
N ASN A 266 -13.58 -4.36 -9.72
CA ASN A 266 -14.97 -4.12 -10.12
C ASN A 266 -15.19 -3.01 -11.16
N ILE A 267 -15.49 -3.42 -12.40
CA ILE A 267 -16.07 -2.54 -13.43
C ILE A 267 -17.36 -1.94 -12.87
N SER A 268 -17.44 -0.62 -12.80
CA SER A 268 -18.49 0.05 -12.03
C SER A 268 -19.89 -0.14 -12.64
N LYS A 269 -20.76 -0.89 -11.97
CA LYS A 269 -22.22 -0.86 -12.21
C LYS A 269 -23.06 -0.35 -11.03
N HIS A 270 -22.49 -0.26 -9.83
CA HIS A 270 -23.21 0.19 -8.63
C HIS A 270 -22.39 1.16 -7.76
N GLN A 271 -22.27 2.42 -8.20
CA GLN A 271 -22.01 3.55 -7.30
C GLN A 271 -22.60 4.85 -7.87
N ARG A 272 -23.94 4.93 -7.88
CA ARG A 272 -24.63 6.23 -7.95
C ARG A 272 -24.81 6.75 -6.52
N HIS A 273 -24.32 7.97 -6.28
CA HIS A 273 -24.53 8.80 -5.08
C HIS A 273 -23.94 8.30 -3.74
N SER A 274 -22.78 8.85 -3.37
CA SER A 274 -22.60 9.50 -2.05
C SER A 274 -21.38 10.43 -2.04
N VAL A 275 -21.49 11.60 -2.69
CA VAL A 275 -20.55 12.70 -2.42
C VAL A 275 -20.95 13.33 -1.09
N LEU A 276 -20.36 12.87 0.01
CA LEU A 276 -20.45 13.58 1.29
C LEU A 276 -19.57 14.85 1.20
N PRO A 277 -20.09 16.03 1.55
CA PRO A 277 -19.33 17.27 1.44
C PRO A 277 -18.19 17.30 2.47
N ARG A 278 -17.01 17.77 2.05
CA ARG A 278 -15.86 18.03 2.94
C ARG A 278 -16.22 19.14 3.94
N THR A 279 -16.64 18.78 5.14
CA THR A 279 -16.77 19.73 6.27
C THR A 279 -15.39 20.01 6.87
N LYS A 280 -15.04 21.29 6.99
CA LYS A 280 -13.84 21.72 7.74
C LYS A 280 -14.04 21.40 9.22
N LEU A 281 -13.24 20.50 9.80
CA LEU A 281 -13.10 20.45 11.25
C LEU A 281 -12.32 21.69 11.71
N CYS A 282 -13.02 22.65 12.27
CA CYS A 282 -12.44 23.65 13.14
C CYS A 282 -12.94 23.34 14.56
N ALA A 283 -12.10 22.67 15.34
CA ALA A 283 -12.42 22.27 16.71
C ALA A 283 -11.73 23.21 17.71
N THR A 284 -12.50 24.08 18.35
CA THR A 284 -12.12 24.68 19.63
C THR A 284 -12.46 23.72 20.76
N PRO A 285 -11.64 23.62 21.82
CA PRO A 285 -11.90 22.70 22.94
C PRO A 285 -13.09 23.18 23.79
N PRO A 286 -13.92 22.27 24.32
CA PRO A 286 -15.03 22.65 25.20
C PRO A 286 -14.53 23.13 26.57
N GLN A 287 -15.14 24.19 27.09
CA GLN A 287 -14.91 24.67 28.45
C GLN A 287 -15.65 23.78 29.47
N THR A 288 -14.99 23.49 30.58
CA THR A 288 -15.56 22.77 31.74
C THR A 288 -16.54 23.66 32.51
N PRO A 289 -17.75 23.18 32.86
CA PRO A 289 -18.64 23.89 33.79
C PRO A 289 -18.14 23.78 35.24
N ASP A 290 -18.35 24.84 36.02
CA ASP A 290 -17.97 24.91 37.44
C ASP A 290 -18.77 23.96 38.35
N SER A 291 -18.14 23.63 39.48
CA SER A 291 -18.71 22.82 40.56
C SER A 291 -19.49 23.64 41.59
N LYS A 292 -20.42 22.96 42.32
CA LYS A 292 -21.26 23.36 43.49
C LYS A 292 -22.76 23.55 43.15
N SER A 293 -23.73 23.08 43.95
CA SER A 293 -23.68 22.36 45.24
C SER A 293 -25.08 21.96 45.73
N TYR A 294 -25.16 20.98 46.67
CA TYR A 294 -26.30 20.69 47.58
C TYR A 294 -27.58 20.13 46.91
N LEU A 295 -28.34 19.14 47.40
CA LEU A 295 -28.28 18.11 48.46
C LEU A 295 -28.95 16.82 47.84
N GLU A 296 -29.26 15.67 48.46
CA GLU A 296 -29.35 15.19 49.86
C GLU A 296 -29.20 13.63 49.88
N ASP A 297 -29.30 13.02 51.06
CA ASP A 297 -29.43 11.59 51.49
C ASP A 297 -29.87 10.52 50.45
N ASP A 298 -29.26 9.33 50.39
CA ASP A 298 -29.48 8.23 51.37
C ASP A 298 -28.29 7.23 51.47
N GLU A 299 -28.03 6.69 52.68
CA GLU A 299 -27.06 5.61 52.92
C GLU A 299 -27.59 4.23 52.50
N LEU A 300 -26.70 3.30 52.13
CA LEU A 300 -26.71 1.91 52.64
C LEU A 300 -25.41 1.16 52.26
N THR A 301 -24.86 0.40 53.21
CA THR A 301 -23.49 -0.17 53.21
C THR A 301 -23.37 -1.54 52.53
N PRO A 302 -22.14 -1.97 52.15
CA PRO A 302 -21.93 -3.21 51.42
C PRO A 302 -21.65 -4.40 52.35
N ASP A 303 -22.41 -5.50 52.24
CA ASP A 303 -21.84 -6.83 52.44
C ASP A 303 -22.71 -7.99 51.88
N ARG A 304 -22.06 -8.93 51.19
CA ARG A 304 -22.17 -10.40 51.36
C ARG A 304 -21.54 -11.17 50.21
N MET A 305 -20.40 -11.79 50.48
CA MET A 305 -19.98 -13.00 49.76
C MET A 305 -21.00 -14.12 49.97
N SER A 306 -21.16 -15.04 49.00
CA SER A 306 -20.83 -16.47 49.22
C SER A 306 -21.18 -17.39 48.05
N SER A 307 -20.29 -18.37 47.85
CA SER A 307 -20.53 -19.70 47.24
C SER A 307 -20.89 -19.78 45.75
N ARG A 308 -19.94 -20.29 44.94
CA ARG A 308 -19.91 -21.72 44.56
C ARG A 308 -18.64 -22.04 43.76
N ILE A 309 -17.60 -22.49 44.47
CA ILE A 309 -16.51 -23.26 43.86
C ILE A 309 -16.94 -24.73 43.90
N MET A 310 -17.01 -25.39 42.74
CA MET A 310 -17.03 -26.85 42.66
C MET A 310 -15.62 -27.35 42.35
N THR A 311 -14.97 -27.90 43.36
CA THR A 311 -13.80 -28.77 43.22
C THR A 311 -14.17 -30.09 42.56
N TRP A 312 -13.22 -30.78 41.93
CA TRP A 312 -13.05 -32.25 41.98
C TRP A 312 -11.56 -32.60 41.68
N PRO A 313 -11.06 -33.80 42.02
CA PRO A 313 -9.80 -33.89 42.76
C PRO A 313 -8.53 -34.21 41.96
N LEU A 314 -7.36 -33.89 42.55
CA LEU A 314 -6.06 -34.40 42.13
C LEU A 314 -5.93 -35.91 42.41
N ALA A 315 -5.30 -36.61 41.47
CA ALA A 315 -4.47 -37.78 41.74
C ALA A 315 -3.07 -37.50 41.19
N ALA A 316 -2.02 -37.93 41.90
CA ALA A 316 -0.64 -37.54 41.60
C ALA A 316 0.34 -38.72 41.74
N ARG A 317 1.53 -38.53 41.14
CA ARG A 317 2.81 -39.27 41.32
C ARG A 317 3.05 -40.50 40.43
N PRO A 318 4.33 -40.89 40.21
CA PRO A 318 5.54 -40.06 40.10
C PRO A 318 6.53 -40.47 38.97
N PHE A 319 7.61 -39.68 38.86
CA PHE A 319 8.77 -39.77 37.96
C PHE A 319 8.58 -39.15 36.57
#